data_AF-A0A5E7HQM7-F1
#
_entry.id   AF-A0A5E7HQM7-F1
#
_cell.length_a   1.000
_cell.length_b   1.000
_cell.length_c   1.000
_cell.angle_alpha   90.00
_cell.angle_beta   90.00
_cell.angle_gamma   90.00
#
_symmetry.space_group_name_H-M   'P 1'
#
loop_
_entity.id
_entity.type
_entity.pdbx_description
1 polymer ?
#
loop_
_entity_poly.entity_id
_entity_poly.type
_entity_poly.pdbx_seq_one_letter_code
_entity_poly.pdbx_strand_id
1 'polypeptide(L)'
;MAEEVLNNNRIKFAYFLPTWRFETGSKTVLRANAKAILTSEYQNEMKGEIFCPECCVELFISPSDGKKDANGRPAYFAHSRKRRLPCGLRVKKREGLNFVDEEEAKQAIDDGLLVVVKEFMKERPVAPKLPGQEYNGPVVEDIDGELAEIPIPRHNGGKVNVPSQITTVRGLSRNFDKNYHKYYFLPGAQYAQLLSDALTDVSKADGVNEVPKLYYGKITDSYAMGEGRPWNVQMTKVEYNSANGYKDFYLKMSVQDSVEHGIDKTAVGRVLLMYGPIVESGIGLAITDLGWGEFALLPAKYDGVLYPDETIEYESTLEQMLADMTGLTLEELEQWMESESQEITDDGLVVGHVVNFRSETPAAVMNRVVGRTGEYTANVGVIDLDDE
;
A
#
# COMPACT_ATOMS: atom_id res chain seq x y z
N MET A 1 14.32 14.75 15.54
CA MET A 1 15.34 13.89 14.88
C MET A 1 15.10 12.38 15.06
N ALA A 2 14.10 11.93 15.83
CA ALA A 2 13.74 10.52 15.95
C ALA A 2 12.53 10.10 15.07
N GLU A 3 11.75 11.05 14.54
CA GLU A 3 10.56 10.79 13.71
C GLU A 3 10.87 10.40 12.25
N GLU A 4 12.03 10.80 11.70
CA GLU A 4 12.34 10.54 10.28
C GLU A 4 12.71 9.08 9.95
N VAL A 5 12.92 8.23 10.96
CA VAL A 5 13.36 6.83 10.75
C VAL A 5 12.18 5.86 10.69
N LEU A 6 11.02 6.23 11.25
CA LEU A 6 9.94 5.28 11.57
C LEU A 6 9.07 4.87 10.38
N ASN A 7 9.01 5.66 9.30
CA ASN A 7 8.12 5.39 8.16
C ASN A 7 8.84 4.88 6.89
N ASN A 8 10.14 4.55 7.00
CA ASN A 8 10.99 4.27 5.84
C ASN A 8 11.14 2.77 5.49
N ASN A 9 10.20 1.92 5.92
CA ASN A 9 10.16 0.54 5.43
C ASN A 9 9.65 0.52 3.99
N ARG A 10 10.55 0.21 3.04
CA ARG A 10 10.27 0.15 1.61
C ARG A 10 9.48 -1.09 1.19
N ILE A 11 9.50 -2.14 2.02
CA ILE A 11 8.81 -3.40 1.73
C ILE A 11 7.42 -3.35 2.36
N LYS A 12 6.46 -2.80 1.60
CA LYS A 12 5.05 -2.74 2.00
C LYS A 12 4.29 -4.05 1.73
N PHE A 13 4.79 -4.87 0.81
CA PHE A 13 4.20 -6.16 0.44
C PHE A 13 5.27 -7.25 0.42
N ALA A 14 4.85 -8.47 0.77
CA ALA A 14 5.64 -9.68 0.58
C ALA A 14 4.91 -10.65 -0.35
N TYR A 15 5.66 -11.48 -1.07
CA TYR A 15 5.10 -12.59 -1.83
C TYR A 15 5.01 -13.84 -0.96
N PHE A 16 3.80 -14.36 -0.82
CA PHE A 16 3.52 -15.62 -0.17
C PHE A 16 3.20 -16.67 -1.22
N LEU A 17 4.02 -17.72 -1.27
CA LEU A 17 3.78 -18.89 -2.10
C LEU A 17 4.24 -20.13 -1.33
N PRO A 18 3.30 -20.91 -0.75
CA PRO A 18 3.63 -22.11 0.01
C PRO A 18 4.51 -23.03 -0.81
N THR A 19 5.46 -23.72 -0.16
CA THR A 19 6.36 -24.70 -0.78
C THR A 19 7.37 -24.16 -1.80
N TRP A 20 7.29 -22.88 -2.21
CA TRP A 20 8.32 -22.27 -3.04
C TRP A 20 9.60 -22.03 -2.22
N ARG A 21 10.76 -22.19 -2.85
CA ARG A 21 12.08 -22.04 -2.22
C ARG A 21 13.00 -21.26 -3.14
N PHE A 22 13.83 -20.40 -2.55
CA PHE A 22 14.69 -19.48 -3.31
C PHE A 22 15.75 -20.20 -4.15
N GLU A 23 16.25 -21.35 -3.69
CA GLU A 23 17.37 -22.06 -4.29
C GLU A 23 16.96 -22.89 -5.52
N THR A 24 15.73 -23.38 -5.54
CA THR A 24 15.23 -24.32 -6.57
C THR A 24 14.05 -23.77 -7.36
N GLY A 25 13.37 -22.76 -6.84
CA GLY A 25 12.18 -22.17 -7.43
C GLY A 25 12.51 -21.18 -8.54
N SER A 26 11.70 -21.19 -9.60
CA SER A 26 11.74 -20.14 -10.62
C SER A 26 11.18 -18.83 -10.07
N LYS A 27 11.94 -17.74 -10.21
CA LYS A 27 11.50 -16.38 -9.83
C LYS A 27 10.29 -15.92 -10.64
N THR A 28 10.23 -16.28 -11.91
CA THR A 28 9.09 -15.99 -12.79
C THR A 28 7.82 -16.65 -12.26
N VAL A 29 7.92 -17.91 -11.80
CA VAL A 29 6.81 -18.64 -11.19
C VAL A 29 6.34 -17.96 -9.89
N LEU A 30 7.27 -17.51 -9.05
CA LEU A 30 6.92 -16.77 -7.83
C LEU A 30 6.14 -15.48 -8.17
N ARG A 31 6.67 -14.63 -9.06
CA ARG A 31 6.03 -13.36 -9.40
C ARG A 31 4.64 -13.53 -10.03
N ALA A 32 4.47 -14.58 -10.83
CA ALA A 32 3.21 -14.89 -11.46
C ALA A 32 2.16 -15.43 -10.47
N ASN A 33 2.55 -16.37 -9.60
CA ASN A 33 1.60 -17.19 -8.82
C ASN A 33 1.55 -16.84 -7.33
N ALA A 34 2.49 -16.07 -6.79
CA ALA A 34 2.46 -15.70 -5.38
C ALA A 34 1.30 -14.76 -5.07
N LYS A 35 0.71 -14.96 -3.89
CA LYS A 35 -0.19 -13.99 -3.28
C LYS A 35 0.65 -12.87 -2.69
N ALA A 36 0.39 -11.62 -3.07
CA ALA A 36 0.94 -10.50 -2.34
C ALA A 36 0.18 -10.31 -1.03
N ILE A 37 0.91 -10.14 0.06
CA ILE A 37 0.35 -9.95 1.39
C ILE A 37 0.86 -8.63 1.98
N LEU A 38 -0.04 -7.90 2.64
CA LEU A 38 0.28 -6.78 3.53
C LEU A 38 0.77 -7.27 4.89
N THR A 39 1.34 -6.37 5.68
CA THR A 39 1.71 -6.66 7.08
C THR A 39 0.48 -6.98 7.92
N SER A 40 -0.65 -6.31 7.68
CA SER A 40 -1.95 -6.58 8.32
C SER A 40 -2.60 -7.90 7.90
N GLU A 41 -2.23 -8.46 6.75
CA GLU A 41 -2.75 -9.73 6.23
C GLU A 41 -1.87 -10.93 6.63
N TYR A 42 -0.73 -10.67 7.28
CA TYR A 42 0.21 -11.71 7.67
C TYR A 42 -0.41 -12.62 8.74
N GLN A 43 -0.23 -13.93 8.56
CA GLN A 43 -0.62 -14.94 9.52
C GLN A 43 0.60 -15.78 9.91
N ASN A 44 0.60 -16.33 11.13
CA ASN A 44 1.75 -17.05 11.67
C ASN A 44 2.16 -18.27 10.83
N GLU A 45 1.23 -18.87 10.10
CA GLU A 45 1.47 -20.00 9.18
C GLU A 45 2.30 -19.60 7.97
N MET A 46 2.35 -18.30 7.63
CA MET A 46 3.14 -17.78 6.51
C MET A 46 4.64 -17.65 6.87
N LYS A 47 5.01 -17.91 8.13
CA LYS A 47 6.37 -17.75 8.63
C LYS A 47 7.36 -18.63 7.85
N GLY A 48 8.34 -17.97 7.23
CA GLY A 48 9.38 -18.65 6.44
C GLY A 48 8.98 -18.97 5.00
N GLU A 49 7.76 -18.61 4.57
CA GLU A 49 7.27 -18.79 3.20
C GLU A 49 6.89 -17.47 2.52
N ILE A 50 7.43 -16.36 3.06
CA ILE A 50 7.28 -15.01 2.52
C ILE A 50 8.58 -14.54 1.87
N PHE A 51 8.46 -13.86 0.73
CA PHE A 51 9.58 -13.56 -0.15
C PHE A 51 9.55 -12.10 -0.61
N CYS A 52 10.74 -11.55 -0.88
CA CYS A 52 10.90 -10.18 -1.36
C CYS A 52 10.35 -10.05 -2.80
N PRO A 53 9.53 -9.03 -3.08
CA PRO A 53 8.98 -8.84 -4.43
C PRO A 53 10.05 -8.50 -5.48
N GLU A 54 11.15 -7.87 -5.08
CA GLU A 54 12.28 -7.57 -5.97
C GLU A 54 13.23 -8.76 -6.11
N CYS A 55 13.93 -9.12 -5.02
CA CYS A 55 15.03 -10.10 -5.08
C CYS A 55 14.61 -11.56 -4.85
N CYS A 56 13.34 -11.81 -4.51
CA CYS A 56 12.76 -13.13 -4.21
C CYS A 56 13.37 -13.87 -3.01
N VAL A 57 14.28 -13.23 -2.26
CA VAL A 57 14.86 -13.80 -1.03
C VAL A 57 13.81 -13.80 0.09
N GLU A 58 13.90 -14.80 0.96
CA GLU A 58 13.11 -14.94 2.19
C GLU A 58 13.09 -13.64 3.03
N LEU A 59 11.89 -13.26 3.43
CA LEU A 59 11.62 -12.18 4.36
C LEU A 59 11.26 -12.74 5.74
N PHE A 60 11.35 -11.89 6.75
CA PHE A 60 10.70 -12.07 8.04
C PHE A 60 9.85 -10.85 8.34
N ILE A 61 8.82 -11.03 9.18
CA ILE A 61 8.06 -9.92 9.74
C ILE A 61 8.58 -9.60 11.15
N SER A 62 8.61 -8.32 11.51
CA SER A 62 8.97 -7.85 12.84
C SER A 62 7.96 -6.80 13.29
N PRO A 63 7.30 -6.97 14.44
CA PRO A 63 7.39 -8.14 15.33
C PRO A 63 6.76 -9.40 14.74
N SER A 64 7.08 -10.57 15.30
CA SER A 64 6.70 -11.86 14.71
C SER A 64 5.20 -12.16 14.75
N ASP A 65 4.48 -11.48 15.64
CA ASP A 65 3.01 -11.56 15.81
C ASP A 65 2.24 -10.64 14.84
N GLY A 66 2.93 -9.81 14.05
CA GLY A 66 2.34 -9.00 12.99
C GLY A 66 1.58 -7.76 13.44
N LYS A 67 1.56 -7.42 14.74
CA LYS A 67 0.82 -6.26 15.26
C LYS A 67 1.71 -5.01 15.39
N LYS A 68 2.21 -4.72 16.59
CA LYS A 68 3.09 -3.61 16.91
C LYS A 68 4.17 -4.08 17.88
N ASP A 69 5.36 -3.49 17.84
CA ASP A 69 6.38 -3.79 18.85
C ASP A 69 6.02 -3.12 20.20
N ALA A 70 6.78 -3.44 21.24
CA ALA A 70 6.58 -2.86 22.58
C ALA A 70 6.73 -1.32 22.61
N ASN A 71 7.16 -0.68 21.52
CA ASN A 71 7.25 0.77 21.36
C ASN A 71 6.16 1.31 20.42
N GLY A 72 5.10 0.54 20.14
CA GLY A 72 4.00 0.92 19.26
C GLY A 72 4.33 0.92 17.76
N ARG A 73 5.50 0.40 17.35
CA ARG A 73 5.90 0.44 15.93
C ARG A 73 5.17 -0.62 15.12
N PRO A 74 4.56 -0.25 13.98
CA PRO A 74 3.82 -1.19 13.16
C PRO A 74 4.73 -2.30 12.64
N ALA A 75 4.16 -3.49 12.46
CA ALA A 75 4.87 -4.61 11.88
C ALA A 75 5.43 -4.27 10.49
N TYR A 76 6.64 -4.74 10.22
CA TYR A 76 7.34 -4.49 8.96
C TYR A 76 8.00 -5.75 8.42
N PHE A 77 8.03 -5.86 7.10
CA PHE A 77 8.79 -6.90 6.42
C PHE A 77 10.27 -6.51 6.30
N ALA A 78 11.16 -7.45 6.57
CA ALA A 78 12.59 -7.25 6.45
C ALA A 78 13.30 -8.48 5.89
N HIS A 79 14.41 -8.25 5.19
CA HIS A 79 15.20 -9.33 4.63
C HIS A 79 15.98 -10.08 5.70
N SER A 80 15.95 -11.40 5.63
CA SER A 80 16.81 -12.26 6.44
C SER A 80 18.29 -11.88 6.35
N ARG A 81 19.00 -11.92 7.48
CA ARG A 81 20.46 -11.70 7.54
C ARG A 81 21.27 -12.82 6.86
N LYS A 82 20.65 -13.98 6.58
CA LYS A 82 21.30 -15.16 6.01
C LYS A 82 21.79 -14.93 4.57
N ARG A 83 21.07 -14.13 3.78
CA ARG A 83 21.35 -13.92 2.34
C ARG A 83 21.50 -12.43 2.03
N ARG A 84 22.70 -12.02 1.60
CA ARG A 84 23.06 -10.62 1.32
C ARG A 84 23.13 -10.30 -0.18
N LEU A 85 22.10 -10.69 -0.93
CA LEU A 85 21.99 -10.27 -2.34
C LEU A 85 21.68 -8.77 -2.44
N PRO A 86 22.18 -8.08 -3.49
CA PRO A 86 21.79 -6.72 -3.82
C PRO A 86 20.27 -6.65 -4.07
N CYS A 87 19.62 -5.65 -3.47
CA CYS A 87 18.18 -5.42 -3.55
C CYS A 87 17.91 -3.93 -3.31
N GLY A 88 17.23 -3.26 -4.24
CA GLY A 88 16.81 -1.86 -4.15
C GLY A 88 15.84 -1.57 -3.01
N LEU A 89 15.04 -2.57 -2.61
CA LEU A 89 14.19 -2.52 -1.42
C LEU A 89 14.97 -2.69 -0.11
N ARG A 90 16.22 -3.18 -0.16
CA ARG A 90 17.11 -3.26 1.01
C ARG A 90 17.97 -2.00 1.16
N VAL A 91 18.47 -1.45 0.05
CA VAL A 91 19.30 -0.25 0.03
C VAL A 91 18.86 0.63 -1.13
N LYS A 92 18.57 1.91 -0.85
CA LYS A 92 18.31 2.90 -1.91
C LYS A 92 19.54 3.05 -2.79
N LYS A 93 19.49 2.46 -3.99
CA LYS A 93 20.47 2.72 -5.05
C LYS A 93 20.33 4.19 -5.47
N ARG A 94 21.46 4.80 -5.89
CA ARG A 94 21.42 6.16 -6.44
C ARG A 94 20.60 6.16 -7.72
N GLU A 95 19.91 7.27 -7.92
CA GLU A 95 19.14 7.58 -9.11
C GLU A 95 19.95 7.29 -10.39
N GLY A 96 19.32 6.59 -11.34
CA GLY A 96 19.96 6.21 -12.59
C GLY A 96 20.87 4.98 -12.57
N LEU A 97 21.13 4.30 -11.44
CA LEU A 97 22.04 3.12 -11.38
C LEU A 97 21.34 1.75 -11.38
N ASN A 98 20.05 1.68 -11.71
CA ASN A 98 19.28 0.45 -11.54
C ASN A 98 19.47 -0.57 -12.67
N PHE A 99 19.73 -0.10 -13.91
CA PHE A 99 19.99 -0.94 -15.09
C PHE A 99 21.31 -0.49 -15.69
N VAL A 100 22.29 -1.39 -15.72
CA VAL A 100 23.68 -1.06 -16.01
C VAL A 100 24.00 -1.17 -17.50
N ASP A 101 23.25 -2.00 -18.23
CA ASP A 101 23.36 -2.22 -19.68
C ASP A 101 22.00 -2.52 -20.35
N GLU A 102 22.02 -2.64 -21.68
CA GLU A 102 20.85 -2.89 -22.52
C GLU A 102 20.22 -4.27 -22.26
N GLU A 103 21.02 -5.30 -22.03
CA GLU A 103 20.53 -6.65 -21.78
C GLU A 103 19.79 -6.72 -20.44
N GLU A 104 20.33 -6.07 -19.40
CA GLU A 104 19.68 -5.98 -18.09
C GLU A 104 18.36 -5.20 -18.16
N ALA A 105 18.30 -4.11 -18.95
CA ALA A 105 17.09 -3.35 -19.15
C ALA A 105 16.01 -4.15 -19.91
N LYS A 106 16.38 -4.86 -20.98
CA LYS A 106 15.48 -5.74 -21.74
C LYS A 106 14.99 -6.90 -20.88
N GLN A 107 15.89 -7.57 -20.17
CA GLN A 107 15.53 -8.64 -19.25
C GLN A 107 14.61 -8.14 -18.13
N ALA A 108 14.80 -6.92 -17.63
CA ALA A 108 13.92 -6.34 -16.61
C ALA A 108 12.52 -6.03 -17.16
N ILE A 109 12.38 -5.67 -18.44
CA ILE A 109 11.08 -5.51 -19.10
C ILE A 109 10.41 -6.87 -19.27
N ASP A 110 11.15 -7.86 -19.76
CA ASP A 110 10.65 -9.23 -19.94
C ASP A 110 10.24 -9.88 -18.60
N ASP A 111 10.99 -9.60 -17.52
CA ASP A 111 10.69 -10.02 -16.15
C ASP A 111 9.55 -9.22 -15.51
N GLY A 112 9.04 -8.17 -16.18
CA GLY A 112 8.00 -7.28 -15.68
C GLY A 112 8.42 -6.40 -14.50
N LEU A 113 9.72 -6.16 -14.33
CA LEU A 113 10.33 -5.33 -13.29
C LEU A 113 10.52 -3.87 -13.72
N LEU A 114 10.62 -3.62 -15.02
CA LEU A 114 10.72 -2.28 -15.61
C LEU A 114 9.56 -2.04 -16.57
N VAL A 115 8.85 -0.93 -16.40
CA VAL A 115 7.80 -0.46 -17.30
C VAL A 115 8.20 0.91 -17.84
N VAL A 116 8.14 1.07 -19.16
CA VAL A 116 8.46 2.34 -19.82
C VAL A 116 7.17 2.98 -20.31
N VAL A 117 6.79 4.10 -19.71
CA VAL A 117 5.57 4.83 -20.03
C VAL A 117 5.94 6.02 -20.91
N LYS A 118 5.56 5.96 -22.19
CA LYS A 118 5.82 7.06 -23.13
C LYS A 118 4.91 8.25 -22.84
N GLU A 119 3.63 7.97 -22.64
CA GLU A 119 2.59 8.93 -22.31
C GLU A 119 1.42 8.22 -21.63
N PHE A 120 0.58 9.00 -20.93
CA PHE A 120 -0.70 8.52 -20.44
C PHE A 120 -1.80 8.83 -21.45
N MET A 121 -2.82 7.97 -21.51
CA MET A 121 -3.94 8.16 -22.44
C MET A 121 -4.60 9.52 -22.27
N LYS A 122 -4.73 10.27 -23.37
CA LYS A 122 -5.43 11.57 -23.37
C LYS A 122 -6.93 11.41 -23.58
N GLU A 123 -7.31 10.48 -24.44
CA GLU A 123 -8.70 10.21 -24.79
C GLU A 123 -9.19 8.92 -24.12
N ARG A 124 -10.51 8.82 -23.97
CA ARG A 124 -11.16 7.62 -23.47
C ARG A 124 -10.86 6.43 -24.39
N PRO A 125 -10.41 5.28 -23.85
CA PRO A 125 -10.11 4.12 -24.67
C PRO A 125 -11.38 3.56 -25.31
N VAL A 126 -11.26 3.18 -26.58
CA VAL A 126 -12.37 2.63 -27.37
C VAL A 126 -12.33 1.10 -27.27
N ALA A 127 -13.48 0.49 -27.05
CA ALA A 127 -13.58 -0.97 -27.04
C ALA A 127 -13.10 -1.56 -28.39
N PRO A 128 -12.27 -2.62 -28.38
CA PRO A 128 -11.79 -3.24 -29.61
C PRO A 128 -12.96 -3.76 -30.45
N LYS A 129 -13.03 -3.33 -31.71
CA LYS A 129 -14.02 -3.82 -32.68
C LYS A 129 -13.57 -5.18 -33.22
N LEU A 130 -14.10 -6.26 -32.67
CA LEU A 130 -13.89 -7.61 -33.20
C LEU A 130 -14.90 -7.87 -34.34
N PRO A 131 -14.46 -8.33 -35.54
CA PRO A 131 -15.38 -8.65 -36.62
C PRO A 131 -16.35 -9.77 -36.18
N GLY A 132 -17.64 -9.45 -36.09
CA GLY A 132 -18.70 -10.42 -35.82
C GLY A 132 -18.93 -10.79 -34.35
N GLN A 133 -18.29 -10.12 -33.38
CA GLN A 133 -18.53 -10.33 -31.95
C GLN A 133 -18.62 -8.99 -31.19
N GLU A 134 -19.63 -8.85 -30.34
CA GLU A 134 -19.64 -7.81 -29.32
C GLU A 134 -18.58 -8.14 -28.25
N TYR A 135 -17.56 -7.31 -28.15
CA TYR A 135 -16.55 -7.45 -27.11
C TYR A 135 -17.15 -7.03 -25.76
N ASN A 136 -17.47 -8.02 -24.91
CA ASN A 136 -17.97 -7.83 -23.55
C ASN A 136 -16.84 -7.83 -22.49
N GLY A 137 -15.58 -7.75 -22.92
CA GLY A 137 -14.43 -7.68 -22.01
C GLY A 137 -14.19 -6.27 -21.46
N PRO A 138 -13.32 -6.13 -20.45
CA PRO A 138 -12.90 -4.82 -19.97
C PRO A 138 -12.20 -4.04 -21.09
N VAL A 139 -12.43 -2.73 -21.13
CA VAL A 139 -11.77 -1.84 -22.10
C VAL A 139 -10.25 -1.92 -21.92
N VAL A 140 -9.51 -1.98 -23.02
CA VAL A 140 -8.05 -2.09 -23.01
C VAL A 140 -7.46 -0.72 -22.70
N GLU A 141 -6.85 -0.59 -21.52
CA GLU A 141 -6.21 0.64 -21.02
C GLU A 141 -4.68 0.64 -21.20
N ASP A 142 -4.11 -0.46 -21.72
CA ASP A 142 -2.68 -0.61 -22.02
C ASP A 142 -2.50 -0.89 -23.51
N ILE A 143 -1.90 0.05 -24.24
CA ILE A 143 -1.60 -0.06 -25.67
C ILE A 143 -0.08 -0.05 -25.84
N ASP A 144 0.44 -0.95 -26.68
CA ASP A 144 1.84 -0.94 -27.06
C ASP A 144 2.19 0.41 -27.71
N GLY A 145 3.10 1.15 -27.08
CA GLY A 145 3.67 2.38 -27.62
C GLY A 145 4.82 2.09 -28.58
N GLU A 146 5.28 3.12 -29.27
CA GLU A 146 6.51 3.03 -30.07
C GLU A 146 7.73 2.72 -29.19
N LEU A 147 8.85 2.32 -29.78
CA LEU A 147 10.09 2.17 -29.03
C LEU A 147 10.46 3.51 -28.36
N ALA A 148 10.76 3.47 -27.07
CA ALA A 148 11.19 4.62 -26.30
C ALA A 148 12.69 4.54 -26.00
N GLU A 149 13.36 5.70 -26.10
CA GLU A 149 14.76 5.84 -25.76
C GLU A 149 14.94 6.10 -24.26
N ILE A 150 15.49 5.12 -23.53
CA ILE A 150 15.85 5.28 -22.12
C ILE A 150 17.37 5.52 -21.96
N PRO A 151 17.80 6.45 -21.10
CA PRO A 151 19.22 6.67 -20.82
C PRO A 151 19.78 5.56 -19.92
N ILE A 152 20.96 5.02 -20.29
CA ILE A 152 21.69 4.02 -19.48
C ILE A 152 22.97 4.65 -18.88
N PRO A 153 23.20 4.52 -17.56
CA PRO A 153 24.28 5.19 -16.84
C PRO A 153 25.72 4.84 -17.27
N ARG A 154 25.97 3.67 -17.89
CA ARG A 154 27.35 3.20 -18.19
C ARG A 154 27.77 3.19 -19.65
N HIS A 155 26.86 3.41 -20.59
CA HIS A 155 27.28 3.79 -21.95
C HIS A 155 27.35 5.31 -22.00
N ASN A 156 28.47 5.88 -22.43
CA ASN A 156 28.75 7.32 -22.64
C ASN A 156 27.55 8.19 -23.10
N GLY A 157 26.56 8.46 -22.24
CA GLY A 157 25.29 9.05 -22.65
C GLY A 157 24.47 8.20 -23.65
N GLY A 158 24.72 6.90 -23.75
CA GLY A 158 24.02 6.00 -24.66
C GLY A 158 22.56 5.82 -24.26
N LYS A 159 21.67 6.01 -25.24
CA LYS A 159 20.24 5.71 -25.08
C LYS A 159 19.93 4.35 -25.70
N VAL A 160 19.02 3.61 -25.08
CA VAL A 160 18.59 2.31 -25.57
C VAL A 160 17.11 2.37 -25.93
N ASN A 161 16.79 1.78 -27.08
CA ASN A 161 15.42 1.64 -27.55
C ASN A 161 14.79 0.40 -26.91
N VAL A 162 13.76 0.60 -26.12
CA VAL A 162 12.99 -0.47 -25.48
C VAL A 162 11.49 -0.31 -25.77
N PRO A 163 10.70 -1.40 -25.71
CA PRO A 163 9.25 -1.30 -25.83
C PRO A 163 8.68 -0.33 -24.79
N SER A 164 7.76 0.53 -25.22
CA SER A 164 7.04 1.44 -24.32
C SER A 164 5.55 1.14 -24.33
N GLN A 165 4.85 1.66 -23.34
CA GLN A 165 3.41 1.52 -23.20
C GLN A 165 2.77 2.89 -23.12
N ILE A 166 1.60 3.01 -23.76
CA ILE A 166 0.61 4.04 -23.49
C ILE A 166 -0.38 3.42 -22.52
N THR A 167 -0.42 3.96 -21.30
CA THR A 167 -1.20 3.38 -20.19
C THR A 167 -2.04 4.46 -19.50
N THR A 168 -2.69 4.10 -18.40
CA THR A 168 -3.45 5.00 -17.54
C THR A 168 -2.91 4.93 -16.11
N VAL A 169 -3.05 6.00 -15.33
CA VAL A 169 -2.77 5.99 -13.88
C VAL A 169 -3.61 4.92 -13.17
N ARG A 170 -4.80 4.60 -13.71
CA ARG A 170 -5.61 3.47 -13.27
C ARG A 170 -4.92 2.12 -13.52
N GLY A 171 -4.28 1.94 -14.67
CA GLY A 171 -3.45 0.77 -15.01
C GLY A 171 -2.28 0.60 -14.05
N LEU A 172 -1.59 1.69 -13.71
CA LEU A 172 -0.54 1.69 -12.66
C LEU A 172 -1.11 1.28 -11.29
N SER A 173 -2.32 1.71 -10.97
CA SER A 173 -3.01 1.42 -9.71
C SER A 173 -3.58 -0.02 -9.66
N ARG A 174 -3.72 -0.69 -10.82
CA ARG A 174 -4.19 -2.07 -10.89
C ARG A 174 -3.08 -3.00 -10.42
N ASN A 175 -3.39 -3.87 -9.45
CA ASN A 175 -2.36 -4.69 -8.78
C ASN A 175 -1.24 -3.84 -8.18
N PHE A 176 -1.63 -2.76 -7.49
CA PHE A 176 -0.71 -1.81 -6.87
C PHE A 176 0.35 -2.50 -6.00
N ASP A 177 0.01 -3.60 -5.33
CA ASP A 177 0.93 -4.48 -4.60
C ASP A 177 2.14 -4.93 -5.42
N LYS A 178 1.92 -5.31 -6.69
CA LYS A 178 3.01 -5.71 -7.59
C LYS A 178 3.68 -4.49 -8.20
N ASN A 179 2.91 -3.48 -8.59
CA ASN A 179 3.42 -2.32 -9.30
C ASN A 179 4.22 -1.37 -8.39
N TYR A 180 3.91 -1.30 -7.09
CA TYR A 180 4.58 -0.45 -6.12
C TYR A 180 6.10 -0.70 -6.04
N HIS A 181 6.53 -1.93 -6.31
CA HIS A 181 7.94 -2.35 -6.31
C HIS A 181 8.56 -2.50 -7.68
N LYS A 182 7.87 -2.08 -8.75
CA LYS A 182 8.43 -2.04 -10.10
C LYS A 182 9.08 -0.69 -10.38
N TYR A 183 10.03 -0.72 -11.30
CA TYR A 183 10.64 0.47 -11.86
C TYR A 183 9.78 1.00 -13.00
N TYR A 184 9.58 2.32 -13.00
CA TYR A 184 8.89 3.05 -14.04
C TYR A 184 9.81 4.11 -14.62
N PHE A 185 9.85 4.17 -15.95
CA PHE A 185 10.32 5.33 -16.67
C PHE A 185 9.09 6.13 -17.10
N LEU A 186 8.71 7.14 -16.31
CA LEU A 186 7.53 7.97 -16.55
C LEU A 186 7.81 9.02 -17.65
N PRO A 187 6.77 9.60 -18.27
CA PRO A 187 6.96 10.66 -19.25
C PRO A 187 7.77 11.81 -18.64
N GLY A 188 8.74 12.34 -19.40
CA GLY A 188 9.62 13.42 -18.93
C GLY A 188 10.63 13.04 -17.83
N ALA A 189 10.66 11.79 -17.36
CA ALA A 189 11.63 11.36 -16.36
C ALA A 189 13.06 11.27 -16.94
N GLN A 190 14.06 11.56 -16.10
CA GLN A 190 15.47 11.45 -16.49
C GLN A 190 16.03 10.03 -16.34
N TYR A 191 15.43 9.21 -15.47
CA TYR A 191 15.87 7.84 -15.20
C TYR A 191 14.70 7.02 -14.64
N ALA A 192 14.80 5.70 -14.71
CA ALA A 192 13.79 4.80 -14.15
C ALA A 192 13.84 4.81 -12.61
N GLN A 193 12.67 4.92 -11.98
CA GLN A 193 12.48 5.04 -10.54
C GLN A 193 11.50 3.97 -10.06
N LEU A 194 11.62 3.52 -8.80
CA LEU A 194 10.55 2.71 -8.21
C LEU A 194 9.26 3.52 -8.16
N LEU A 195 8.11 2.89 -8.37
CA LEU A 195 6.82 3.59 -8.25
C LEU A 195 6.67 4.25 -6.87
N SER A 196 7.12 3.57 -5.82
CA SER A 196 7.17 4.11 -4.45
C SER A 196 7.95 5.43 -4.33
N ASP A 197 8.97 5.62 -5.16
CA ASP A 197 9.85 6.80 -5.14
C ASP A 197 9.33 7.91 -6.07
N ALA A 198 8.57 7.53 -7.12
CA ALA A 198 7.95 8.47 -8.05
C ALA A 198 6.68 9.13 -7.47
N LEU A 199 6.02 8.47 -6.52
CA LEU A 199 4.82 8.97 -5.84
C LEU A 199 5.16 10.15 -4.92
N THR A 200 4.52 11.29 -5.17
CA THR A 200 4.69 12.52 -4.40
C THR A 200 3.41 12.87 -3.65
N ASP A 201 3.50 13.02 -2.33
CA ASP A 201 2.39 13.48 -1.50
C ASP A 201 2.06 14.95 -1.79
N VAL A 202 0.82 15.23 -2.22
CA VAL A 202 0.37 16.60 -2.49
C VAL A 202 0.39 17.49 -1.26
N SER A 203 0.25 16.93 -0.06
CA SER A 203 0.27 17.70 1.19
C SER A 203 1.63 18.39 1.44
N LYS A 204 2.67 17.97 0.72
CA LYS A 204 4.03 18.53 0.77
C LYS A 204 4.35 19.47 -0.39
N ALA A 205 3.42 19.67 -1.31
CA ALA A 205 3.62 20.61 -2.39
C ALA A 205 3.71 22.05 -1.84
N ASP A 206 4.73 22.78 -2.25
CA ASP A 206 5.06 24.10 -1.70
C ASP A 206 4.99 25.21 -2.75
N GLY A 207 4.56 24.88 -3.98
CA GLY A 207 4.33 25.81 -5.07
C GLY A 207 4.03 25.16 -6.41
N VAL A 208 4.00 26.00 -7.45
CA VAL A 208 3.80 25.61 -8.85
C VAL A 208 4.94 24.71 -9.33
N ASN A 209 4.61 23.72 -10.16
CA ASN A 209 5.58 22.85 -10.79
C ASN A 209 5.22 22.60 -12.25
N GLU A 210 6.05 23.11 -13.16
CA GLU A 210 5.85 22.94 -14.60
C GLU A 210 6.17 21.53 -15.10
N VAL A 211 7.01 20.78 -14.38
CA VAL A 211 7.37 19.42 -14.74
C VAL A 211 6.34 18.46 -14.16
N PRO A 212 5.60 17.70 -15.00
CA PRO A 212 4.60 16.76 -14.51
C PRO A 212 5.23 15.70 -13.60
N LYS A 213 4.55 15.41 -12.48
CA LYS A 213 4.92 14.34 -11.55
C LYS A 213 3.70 13.52 -11.20
N LEU A 214 3.95 12.33 -10.66
CA LEU A 214 2.90 11.47 -10.11
C LEU A 214 2.62 11.87 -8.66
N TYR A 215 1.49 12.50 -8.45
CA TYR A 215 1.00 12.96 -7.17
C TYR A 215 -0.04 12.01 -6.58
N TYR A 216 -0.13 11.95 -5.26
CA TYR A 216 -1.23 11.31 -4.56
C TYR A 216 -1.74 12.16 -3.40
N GLY A 217 -3.02 12.01 -3.08
CA GLY A 217 -3.66 12.75 -2.00
C GLY A 217 -5.01 12.16 -1.56
N LYS A 218 -5.41 12.41 -0.32
CA LYS A 218 -6.73 11.99 0.21
C LYS A 218 -7.81 12.99 -0.17
N ILE A 219 -8.92 12.54 -0.75
CA ILE A 219 -10.03 13.42 -1.11
C ILE A 219 -10.76 13.87 0.17
N THR A 220 -10.95 15.18 0.34
CA THR A 220 -11.70 15.75 1.47
C THR A 220 -13.08 16.27 1.08
N ASP A 221 -13.26 16.68 -0.17
CA ASP A 221 -14.53 17.17 -0.68
C ASP A 221 -14.59 17.05 -2.21
N SER A 222 -15.80 17.01 -2.78
CA SER A 222 -15.99 17.05 -4.23
C SER A 222 -17.34 17.68 -4.61
N TYR A 223 -17.30 18.70 -5.46
CA TYR A 223 -18.51 19.39 -5.91
C TYR A 223 -18.38 19.92 -7.35
N ALA A 224 -19.50 19.99 -8.06
CA ALA A 224 -19.57 20.52 -9.41
C ALA A 224 -19.85 22.03 -9.40
N MET A 225 -19.20 22.77 -10.31
CA MET A 225 -19.47 24.18 -10.53
C MET A 225 -20.65 24.37 -11.48
N GLY A 226 -21.70 25.06 -11.03
CA GLY A 226 -22.91 25.30 -11.83
C GLY A 226 -23.87 24.11 -11.89
N GLU A 227 -24.97 24.27 -12.62
CA GLU A 227 -26.07 23.29 -12.62
C GLU A 227 -25.78 22.10 -13.56
N GLY A 228 -25.50 20.93 -12.96
CA GLY A 228 -25.82 19.58 -13.48
C GLY A 228 -25.31 19.15 -14.86
N ARG A 229 -24.46 19.93 -15.54
CA ARG A 229 -23.97 19.60 -16.88
C ARG A 229 -22.71 18.72 -16.81
N PRO A 230 -22.58 17.68 -17.64
CA PRO A 230 -21.42 16.78 -17.63
C PRO A 230 -20.07 17.45 -17.91
N TRP A 231 -20.06 18.53 -18.70
CA TRP A 231 -18.86 19.30 -19.04
C TRP A 231 -18.54 20.42 -18.04
N ASN A 232 -19.32 20.56 -16.95
CA ASN A 232 -18.99 21.49 -15.89
C ASN A 232 -17.71 21.03 -15.17
N VAL A 233 -16.99 21.99 -14.61
CA VAL A 233 -15.81 21.69 -13.80
C VAL A 233 -16.26 21.11 -12.46
N GLN A 234 -15.81 19.91 -12.17
CA GLN A 234 -15.81 19.31 -10.84
C GLN A 234 -14.54 19.73 -10.09
N MET A 235 -14.75 20.33 -8.92
CA MET A 235 -13.71 20.70 -7.98
C MET A 235 -13.58 19.56 -6.97
N THR A 236 -12.51 18.78 -7.07
CA THR A 236 -12.20 17.71 -6.11
C THR A 236 -11.10 18.20 -5.19
N LYS A 237 -11.46 18.48 -3.94
CA LYS A 237 -10.55 18.99 -2.92
C LYS A 237 -9.73 17.84 -2.34
N VAL A 238 -8.43 18.06 -2.24
CA VAL A 238 -7.49 17.10 -1.71
C VAL A 238 -6.90 17.63 -0.40
N GLU A 239 -6.63 16.74 0.54
CA GLU A 239 -6.01 17.06 1.81
C GLU A 239 -4.65 17.73 1.57
N TYR A 240 -4.47 18.91 2.16
CA TYR A 240 -3.33 19.77 1.88
C TYR A 240 -2.93 20.55 3.13
N ASN A 241 -1.63 20.55 3.43
CA ASN A 241 -1.08 21.38 4.48
C ASN A 241 -0.76 22.75 3.89
N SER A 242 -1.42 23.79 4.38
CA SER A 242 -1.18 25.15 3.89
C SER A 242 0.31 25.50 4.01
N ALA A 243 0.93 25.78 2.87
CA ALA A 243 2.37 26.07 2.77
C ALA A 243 2.60 27.25 1.82
N ASN A 244 3.61 28.08 2.11
CA ASN A 244 4.02 29.21 1.27
C ASN A 244 2.88 30.16 0.83
N GLY A 245 1.84 30.30 1.64
CA GLY A 245 0.67 31.15 1.35
C GLY A 245 -0.45 30.46 0.56
N TYR A 246 -0.23 29.25 0.07
CA TYR A 246 -1.27 28.43 -0.54
C TYR A 246 -2.15 27.77 0.52
N LYS A 247 -3.47 27.86 0.38
CA LYS A 247 -4.42 27.38 1.40
C LYS A 247 -5.06 26.04 1.09
N ASP A 248 -5.18 25.69 -0.18
CA ASP A 248 -5.89 24.50 -0.62
C ASP A 248 -5.27 23.88 -1.89
N PHE A 249 -5.67 22.64 -2.17
CA PHE A 249 -5.26 21.89 -3.34
C PHE A 249 -6.48 21.23 -4.00
N TYR A 250 -6.62 21.38 -5.31
CA TYR A 250 -7.73 20.77 -6.07
C TYR A 250 -7.26 19.99 -7.29
N LEU A 251 -7.96 18.90 -7.58
CA LEU A 251 -8.08 18.39 -8.94
C LEU A 251 -9.28 19.08 -9.60
N LYS A 252 -9.10 19.63 -10.80
CA LYS A 252 -10.21 20.22 -11.59
C LYS A 252 -10.38 19.49 -12.90
N MET A 253 -11.44 18.70 -12.99
CA MET A 253 -11.79 17.90 -14.17
C MET A 253 -13.24 18.12 -14.56
N SER A 254 -13.67 17.63 -15.72
CA SER A 254 -15.10 17.64 -16.05
C SER A 254 -15.88 16.69 -15.14
N VAL A 255 -17.14 17.00 -14.82
CA VAL A 255 -18.02 16.09 -14.06
C VAL A 255 -18.07 14.71 -14.72
N GLN A 256 -18.15 14.66 -16.05
CA GLN A 256 -18.15 13.41 -16.80
C GLN A 256 -16.89 12.57 -16.52
N ASP A 257 -15.71 13.16 -16.69
CA ASP A 257 -14.46 12.42 -16.52
C ASP A 257 -14.25 12.00 -15.06
N SER A 258 -14.62 12.86 -14.11
CA SER A 258 -14.56 12.53 -12.68
C SER A 258 -15.47 11.35 -12.33
N VAL A 259 -16.73 11.35 -12.78
CA VAL A 259 -17.68 10.26 -12.52
C VAL A 259 -17.22 8.95 -13.19
N GLU A 260 -16.67 9.00 -14.40
CA GLU A 260 -16.08 7.82 -15.06
C GLU A 260 -14.88 7.23 -14.32
N HIS A 261 -14.24 8.02 -13.45
CA HIS A 261 -13.17 7.60 -12.54
C HIS A 261 -13.67 7.25 -11.15
N GLY A 262 -14.98 7.27 -10.92
CA GLY A 262 -15.61 7.04 -9.61
C GLY A 262 -15.34 8.17 -8.61
N ILE A 263 -14.91 9.35 -9.08
CA ILE A 263 -14.64 10.51 -8.25
C ILE A 263 -15.94 11.31 -8.15
N ASP A 264 -16.66 11.12 -7.06
CA ASP A 264 -17.83 11.89 -6.68
C ASP A 264 -17.85 12.10 -5.16
N LYS A 265 -19.00 12.46 -4.58
CA LYS A 265 -19.13 12.65 -3.13
C LYS A 265 -18.88 11.37 -2.31
N THR A 266 -19.04 10.19 -2.91
CA THR A 266 -18.77 8.89 -2.26
C THR A 266 -17.28 8.58 -2.22
N ALA A 267 -16.46 9.28 -3.00
CA ALA A 267 -15.01 9.13 -3.02
C ALA A 267 -14.29 9.90 -1.90
N VAL A 268 -15.01 10.64 -1.05
CA VAL A 268 -14.41 11.33 0.10
C VAL A 268 -13.73 10.31 1.02
N GLY A 269 -12.51 10.62 1.44
CA GLY A 269 -11.64 9.73 2.22
C GLY A 269 -10.79 8.77 1.38
N ARG A 270 -11.06 8.62 0.08
CA ARG A 270 -10.27 7.76 -0.81
C ARG A 270 -9.00 8.44 -1.30
N VAL A 271 -8.03 7.63 -1.72
CA VAL A 271 -6.77 8.12 -2.27
C VAL A 271 -6.87 8.34 -3.77
N LEU A 272 -6.56 9.55 -4.21
CA LEU A 272 -6.52 9.99 -5.59
C LEU A 272 -5.08 10.04 -6.07
N LEU A 273 -4.78 9.45 -7.23
CA LEU A 273 -3.51 9.58 -7.94
C LEU A 273 -3.70 10.47 -9.17
N MET A 274 -2.75 11.37 -9.42
CA MET A 274 -2.79 12.35 -10.51
C MET A 274 -1.40 12.50 -11.11
N TYR A 275 -1.29 12.47 -12.42
CA TYR A 275 -0.05 12.75 -13.14
C TYR A 275 -0.18 14.05 -13.91
N GLY A 276 0.51 15.10 -13.49
CA GLY A 276 0.39 16.41 -14.12
C GLY A 276 1.25 17.48 -13.45
N PRO A 277 1.34 18.67 -14.06
CA PRO A 277 1.97 19.83 -13.43
C PRO A 277 1.06 20.42 -12.34
N ILE A 278 1.67 21.06 -11.34
CA ILE A 278 0.93 21.84 -10.35
C ILE A 278 0.85 23.28 -10.85
N VAL A 279 -0.34 23.84 -10.89
CA VAL A 279 -0.62 25.22 -11.28
C VAL A 279 -1.22 26.01 -10.12
N GLU A 280 -1.13 27.34 -10.21
CA GLU A 280 -1.80 28.22 -9.26
C GLU A 280 -3.30 28.31 -9.54
N SER A 281 -4.12 28.28 -8.48
CA SER A 281 -5.56 28.35 -8.56
C SER A 281 -6.11 29.22 -7.43
N GLY A 282 -6.30 30.51 -7.69
CA GLY A 282 -6.82 31.45 -6.70
C GLY A 282 -5.83 31.63 -5.55
N ILE A 283 -6.19 31.18 -4.35
CA ILE A 283 -5.33 31.26 -3.15
C ILE A 283 -4.63 29.92 -2.83
N GLY A 284 -4.71 28.95 -3.74
CA GLY A 284 -4.14 27.63 -3.56
C GLY A 284 -3.57 27.07 -4.85
N LEU A 285 -3.39 25.76 -4.87
CA LEU A 285 -2.79 25.00 -5.95
C LEU A 285 -3.83 24.09 -6.60
N ALA A 286 -3.59 23.72 -7.85
CA ALA A 286 -4.41 22.73 -8.52
C ALA A 286 -3.62 21.91 -9.53
N ILE A 287 -4.18 20.76 -9.89
CA ILE A 287 -3.86 20.06 -11.12
C ILE A 287 -5.10 20.14 -12.01
N THR A 288 -4.92 20.59 -13.25
CA THR A 288 -6.02 20.84 -14.21
C THR A 288 -5.66 20.26 -15.57
N ASP A 289 -6.65 20.20 -16.46
CA ASP A 289 -6.47 19.86 -17.89
C ASP A 289 -5.78 18.51 -18.13
N LEU A 290 -6.06 17.55 -17.25
CA LEU A 290 -5.57 16.18 -17.40
C LEU A 290 -6.33 15.43 -18.50
N GLY A 291 -5.63 14.56 -19.20
CA GLY A 291 -6.21 13.56 -20.07
C GLY A 291 -6.96 12.48 -19.29
N TRP A 292 -7.79 11.70 -19.99
CA TRP A 292 -8.62 10.67 -19.37
C TRP A 292 -7.81 9.64 -18.55
N GLY A 293 -6.62 9.28 -19.00
CA GLY A 293 -5.73 8.32 -18.35
C GLY A 293 -4.76 8.90 -17.32
N GLU A 294 -4.81 10.19 -17.02
CA GLU A 294 -3.81 10.87 -16.17
C GLU A 294 -4.19 10.98 -14.69
N PHE A 295 -5.36 10.45 -14.29
CA PHE A 295 -5.77 10.42 -12.89
C PHE A 295 -6.64 9.20 -12.62
N ALA A 296 -6.64 8.72 -11.38
CA ALA A 296 -7.48 7.61 -10.95
C ALA A 296 -7.60 7.54 -9.43
N LEU A 297 -8.66 6.89 -8.95
CA LEU A 297 -8.70 6.44 -7.56
C LEU A 297 -7.83 5.21 -7.38
N LEU A 298 -7.06 5.19 -6.29
CA LEU A 298 -6.41 4.00 -5.79
C LEU A 298 -7.49 3.00 -5.35
N PRO A 299 -7.39 1.69 -5.68
CA PRO A 299 -8.29 0.69 -5.12
C PRO A 299 -8.25 0.71 -3.58
N ALA A 300 -9.41 0.73 -2.94
CA ALA A 300 -9.56 1.00 -1.49
C ALA A 300 -8.67 0.12 -0.60
N LYS A 301 -8.47 -1.15 -0.97
CA LYS A 301 -7.59 -2.08 -0.26
C LYS A 301 -6.13 -1.64 -0.13
N TYR A 302 -5.71 -0.64 -0.90
CA TYR A 302 -4.35 -0.08 -0.86
C TYR A 302 -4.29 1.31 -0.22
N ASP A 303 -5.40 1.88 0.25
CA ASP A 303 -5.41 3.21 0.87
C ASP A 303 -4.42 3.26 2.06
N GLY A 304 -4.41 2.21 2.90
CA GLY A 304 -3.47 2.01 4.02
C GLY A 304 -1.98 1.86 3.64
N VAL A 305 -1.66 1.73 2.35
CA VAL A 305 -0.26 1.68 1.89
C VAL A 305 0.35 3.08 1.85
N LEU A 306 -0.44 4.08 1.44
CA LEU A 306 -0.03 5.48 1.27
C LEU A 306 -0.42 6.34 2.47
N TYR A 307 -1.56 6.04 3.08
CA TYR A 307 -2.03 6.61 4.34
C TYR A 307 -2.20 5.47 5.33
N PRO A 308 -1.10 4.89 5.85
CA PRO A 308 -1.20 3.93 6.94
C PRO A 308 -1.92 4.65 8.08
N ASP A 309 -3.11 4.17 8.44
CA ASP A 309 -3.88 4.76 9.53
C ASP A 309 -2.97 4.83 10.76
N GLU A 310 -2.65 6.05 11.19
CA GLU A 310 -2.03 6.28 12.50
C GLU A 310 -2.96 5.78 13.63
N THR A 311 -4.21 5.49 13.28
CA THR A 311 -5.34 5.09 14.14
C THR A 311 -5.88 3.69 13.83
N ILE A 312 -5.03 2.68 13.57
CA ILE A 312 -5.39 1.34 14.06
C ILE A 312 -4.82 1.21 15.47
N GLU A 313 -5.38 1.99 16.38
CA GLU A 313 -5.73 1.44 17.68
C GLU A 313 -6.90 0.50 17.38
N TYR A 314 -6.62 -0.80 17.30
CA TYR A 314 -7.58 -1.67 17.93
C TYR A 314 -7.48 -1.26 19.40
N GLU A 315 -8.46 -0.53 19.93
CA GLU A 315 -8.79 -0.70 21.34
C GLU A 315 -8.94 -2.21 21.50
N SER A 316 -7.89 -2.88 21.98
CA SER A 316 -8.00 -4.27 22.36
C SER A 316 -8.95 -4.23 23.53
N THR A 317 -10.21 -4.60 23.28
CA THR A 317 -11.19 -4.70 24.37
C THR A 317 -10.60 -5.63 25.43
N LEU A 318 -11.00 -5.45 26.68
CA LEU A 318 -10.54 -6.28 27.79
C LEU A 318 -10.63 -7.77 27.41
N GLU A 319 -11.71 -8.18 26.75
CA GLU A 319 -11.93 -9.54 26.25
C GLU A 319 -10.87 -10.00 25.24
N GLN A 320 -10.42 -9.13 24.34
CA GLN A 320 -9.36 -9.45 23.38
C GLN A 320 -8.01 -9.66 24.08
N MET A 321 -7.71 -8.86 25.11
CA MET A 321 -6.49 -9.00 25.90
C MET A 321 -6.54 -10.26 26.76
N LEU A 322 -7.69 -10.55 27.37
CA LEU A 322 -7.92 -11.79 28.11
C LEU A 322 -7.80 -13.03 27.22
N ALA A 323 -8.28 -12.97 25.97
CA ALA A 323 -8.17 -14.08 25.02
C ALA A 323 -6.71 -14.36 24.68
N ASP A 324 -5.93 -13.32 24.37
CA ASP A 324 -4.50 -13.41 24.10
C ASP A 324 -3.73 -13.97 25.32
N MET A 325 -4.05 -13.51 26.55
CA MET A 325 -3.38 -13.96 27.78
C MET A 325 -3.76 -15.37 28.22
N THR A 326 -4.99 -15.80 27.95
CA THR A 326 -5.45 -17.17 28.22
C THR A 326 -5.07 -18.14 27.10
N GLY A 327 -4.58 -17.66 25.95
CA GLY A 327 -4.21 -18.51 24.80
C GLY A 327 -5.43 -19.08 24.05
N LEU A 328 -6.59 -18.43 24.21
CA LEU A 328 -7.84 -18.77 23.54
C LEU A 328 -8.11 -17.81 22.38
N THR A 329 -8.96 -18.22 21.45
CA THR A 329 -9.55 -17.26 20.50
C THR A 329 -10.60 -16.40 21.20
N LEU A 330 -10.91 -15.21 20.67
CA LEU A 330 -11.95 -14.34 21.24
C LEU A 330 -13.30 -15.07 21.32
N GLU A 331 -13.68 -15.80 20.28
CA GLU A 331 -14.93 -16.59 20.25
C GLU A 331 -14.96 -17.68 21.35
N GLU A 332 -13.85 -18.38 21.57
CA GLU A 332 -13.73 -19.36 22.64
C GLU A 332 -13.83 -18.69 24.03
N LEU A 333 -13.19 -17.53 24.21
CA LEU A 333 -13.26 -16.81 25.47
C LEU A 333 -14.69 -16.32 25.74
N GLU A 334 -15.34 -15.64 24.79
CA GLU A 334 -16.71 -15.13 24.93
C GLU A 334 -17.72 -16.27 25.20
N GLN A 335 -17.52 -17.43 24.56
CA GLN A 335 -18.39 -18.58 24.73
C GLN A 335 -18.28 -19.20 26.13
N TRP A 336 -17.07 -19.33 26.65
CA TRP A 336 -16.79 -20.16 27.83
C TRP A 336 -16.49 -19.37 29.10
N MET A 337 -16.13 -18.09 28.99
CA MET A 337 -15.98 -17.21 30.15
C MET A 337 -17.34 -17.02 30.83
N GLU A 338 -17.33 -17.14 32.15
CA GLU A 338 -18.48 -16.87 33.02
C GLU A 338 -18.34 -15.48 33.64
N SER A 339 -17.14 -15.14 34.12
CA SER A 339 -16.85 -13.82 34.68
C SER A 339 -15.36 -13.51 34.67
N GLU A 340 -15.05 -12.23 34.80
CA GLU A 340 -13.72 -11.72 35.09
C GLU A 340 -13.77 -10.85 36.35
N SER A 341 -12.71 -10.90 37.16
CA SER A 341 -12.53 -10.03 38.32
C SER A 341 -11.07 -9.64 38.53
N GLN A 342 -10.83 -8.37 38.84
CA GLN A 342 -9.51 -7.87 39.22
C GLN A 342 -9.07 -8.42 40.59
N GLU A 343 -7.83 -8.85 40.67
CA GLU A 343 -7.16 -9.14 41.94
C GLU A 343 -6.49 -7.85 42.45
N ILE A 344 -6.96 -7.35 43.58
CA ILE A 344 -6.54 -6.07 44.16
C ILE A 344 -5.87 -6.32 45.51
N THR A 345 -4.72 -5.69 45.73
CA THR A 345 -3.99 -5.71 47.01
C THR A 345 -4.69 -4.87 48.10
N ASP A 346 -4.34 -5.07 49.36
CA ASP A 346 -4.87 -4.28 50.50
C ASP A 346 -4.66 -2.76 50.34
N ASP A 347 -3.65 -2.36 49.56
CA ASP A 347 -3.32 -0.97 49.26
C ASP A 347 -4.03 -0.42 48.00
N GLY A 348 -4.95 -1.20 47.41
CA GLY A 348 -5.78 -0.78 46.27
C GLY A 348 -5.14 -0.93 44.89
N LEU A 349 -3.97 -1.58 44.78
CA LEU A 349 -3.30 -1.82 43.49
C LEU A 349 -3.78 -3.12 42.84
N VAL A 350 -4.18 -3.06 41.57
CA VAL A 350 -4.50 -4.22 40.74
C VAL A 350 -3.21 -4.99 40.46
N VAL A 351 -3.20 -6.29 40.76
CA VAL A 351 -2.04 -7.19 40.57
C VAL A 351 -2.31 -8.29 39.55
N GLY A 352 -3.54 -8.41 39.06
CA GLY A 352 -3.90 -9.30 37.97
C GLY A 352 -5.40 -9.35 37.73
N HIS A 353 -5.80 -10.17 36.77
CA HIS A 353 -7.20 -10.49 36.50
C HIS A 353 -7.42 -11.99 36.67
N VAL A 354 -8.57 -12.36 37.20
CA VAL A 354 -9.01 -13.74 37.38
C VAL A 354 -10.15 -13.99 36.42
N VAL A 355 -9.93 -14.92 35.49
CA VAL A 355 -10.93 -15.36 34.51
C VAL A 355 -11.55 -16.66 34.99
N ASN A 356 -12.86 -16.65 35.20
CA ASN A 356 -13.65 -17.83 35.55
C ASN A 356 -14.36 -18.36 34.31
N PHE A 357 -14.20 -19.64 34.06
CA PHE A 357 -14.84 -20.36 32.96
C PHE A 357 -16.04 -21.14 33.48
N ARG A 358 -17.04 -21.33 32.62
CA ARG A 358 -18.23 -22.14 32.93
C ARG A 358 -17.83 -23.58 33.24
N SER A 359 -18.54 -24.22 34.14
CA SER A 359 -18.31 -25.64 34.48
C SER A 359 -18.54 -26.61 33.31
N GLU A 360 -19.29 -26.21 32.26
CA GLU A 360 -19.46 -27.03 31.05
C GLU A 360 -18.32 -26.85 30.02
N THR A 361 -17.29 -26.06 30.33
CA THR A 361 -16.20 -25.79 29.39
C THR A 361 -15.48 -27.09 28.99
N PRO A 362 -15.40 -27.43 27.69
CA PRO A 362 -14.80 -28.67 27.25
C PRO A 362 -13.36 -28.80 27.73
N ALA A 363 -12.96 -30.01 28.18
CA ALA A 363 -11.60 -30.28 28.62
C ALA A 363 -10.54 -29.93 27.55
N ALA A 364 -10.89 -30.04 26.26
CA ALA A 364 -10.03 -29.64 25.15
C ALA A 364 -9.72 -28.13 25.14
N VAL A 365 -10.68 -27.28 25.54
CA VAL A 365 -10.50 -25.83 25.68
C VAL A 365 -9.71 -25.54 26.96
N MET A 366 -10.12 -26.12 28.10
CA MET A 366 -9.42 -25.92 29.38
C MET A 366 -7.95 -26.39 29.40
N ASN A 367 -7.58 -27.34 28.53
CA ASN A 367 -6.18 -27.79 28.39
C ASN A 367 -5.30 -26.81 27.61
N ARG A 368 -5.90 -25.87 26.89
CA ARG A 368 -5.18 -24.80 26.15
C ARG A 368 -5.05 -23.51 26.97
N VAL A 369 -5.85 -23.36 28.02
CA VAL A 369 -5.87 -22.15 28.85
C VAL A 369 -4.52 -21.96 29.57
N VAL A 370 -3.86 -20.84 29.28
CA VAL A 370 -2.64 -20.37 29.95
C VAL A 370 -3.01 -19.67 31.25
N GLY A 371 -2.17 -19.80 32.28
CA GLY A 371 -2.41 -19.17 33.59
C GLY A 371 -3.41 -19.93 34.48
N ARG A 372 -3.75 -21.18 34.13
CA ARG A 372 -4.71 -22.00 34.88
C ARG A 372 -4.26 -22.22 36.32
N THR A 373 -5.09 -21.77 37.27
CA THR A 373 -4.89 -21.89 38.72
C THR A 373 -5.90 -22.82 39.39
N GLY A 374 -7.02 -23.09 38.72
CA GLY A 374 -8.09 -23.98 39.20
C GLY A 374 -8.66 -24.90 38.11
N GLU A 375 -9.74 -25.62 38.45
CA GLU A 375 -10.40 -26.52 37.50
C GLU A 375 -11.01 -25.74 36.32
N TYR A 376 -11.59 -24.56 36.60
CA TYR A 376 -12.20 -23.64 35.63
C TYR A 376 -11.77 -22.19 35.86
N THR A 377 -10.54 -21.97 36.34
CA THR A 377 -10.04 -20.62 36.68
C THR A 377 -8.64 -20.42 36.13
N ALA A 378 -8.39 -19.24 35.59
CA ALA A 378 -7.07 -18.79 35.18
C ALA A 378 -6.75 -17.40 35.72
N ASN A 379 -5.52 -17.22 36.19
CA ASN A 379 -5.00 -15.92 36.58
C ASN A 379 -4.16 -15.40 35.42
N VAL A 380 -4.48 -14.19 34.96
CA VAL A 380 -3.70 -13.46 33.98
C VAL A 380 -3.12 -12.21 34.64
N GLY A 381 -1.99 -11.73 34.11
CA GLY A 381 -1.33 -10.53 34.63
C GLY A 381 -2.21 -9.27 34.53
N VAL A 382 -1.69 -8.15 35.02
CA VAL A 382 -2.38 -6.85 34.97
C VAL A 382 -2.67 -6.46 33.54
N ILE A 383 -3.90 -6.03 33.27
CA ILE A 383 -4.32 -5.43 32.00
C ILE A 383 -4.57 -3.95 32.26
N ASP A 384 -3.65 -3.11 31.77
CA ASP A 384 -3.82 -1.67 31.80
C ASP A 384 -4.71 -1.29 30.60
N LEU A 385 -5.96 -0.93 30.87
CA LEU A 385 -6.79 -0.21 29.91
C LEU A 385 -6.42 1.27 30.04
N ASP A 386 -6.04 1.92 28.93
CA ASP A 386 -5.78 3.36 28.95
C ASP A 386 -7.08 4.06 29.38
N ASP A 387 -7.11 4.61 30.60
CA ASP A 387 -8.21 5.44 31.09
C ASP A 387 -8.26 6.74 30.23
N GLU A 388 -9.45 7.03 29.67
CA GLU A 388 -9.82 8.15 28.77
C GLU A 388 -8.99 9.44 28.82
#